data_AF-A0A382UIH5-F1
#
_entry.id   AF-A0A382UIH5-F1
#
_cell.length_a   1.000
_cell.length_b   1.000
_cell.length_c   1.000
_cell.angle_alpha   90.00
_cell.angle_beta   90.00
_cell.angle_gamma   90.00
#
_symmetry.space_group_name_H-M   'P 1'
#
loop_
_entity.id
_entity.type
_entity.pdbx_description
1 polymer ?
#
loop_
_entity_poly.entity_id
_entity_poly.type
_entity_poly.pdbx_seq_one_letter_code
_entity_poly.pdbx_strand_id
1 'polypeptide(L)'
;MSEDTEADSEDDDTEEGPWSAESKIAPPPLSCPKCDGLLPSILGELSCVLCGARMKIDHEVTRRDWEGEKLGCPKCNKLLVVGIGERPTNVRCGSCLCDFEVKANVPKSEIQCPGCERRLRLRTRPGTRNVTCPACDTGFEMTG
;
A
#
# COMPACT_ATOMS: atom_id res chain seq x y z
N MET A 1 32.50 3.53 -54.56
CA MET A 1 33.35 3.52 -53.36
C MET A 1 32.79 4.54 -52.40
N SER A 2 32.52 4.10 -51.17
CA SER A 2 32.33 4.90 -49.95
C SER A 2 30.97 5.61 -49.86
N GLU A 3 29.94 5.00 -49.26
CA GLU A 3 29.69 4.84 -47.80
C GLU A 3 29.64 6.20 -47.08
N ASP A 4 28.51 6.50 -46.43
CA ASP A 4 28.36 7.14 -45.11
C ASP A 4 26.87 7.52 -44.93
N THR A 5 26.03 6.71 -44.30
CA THR A 5 25.82 6.46 -42.86
C THR A 5 24.43 6.99 -42.47
N GLU A 6 23.48 6.06 -42.33
CA GLU A 6 22.24 6.24 -41.58
C GLU A 6 22.58 6.46 -40.10
N ALA A 7 21.99 7.47 -39.48
CA ALA A 7 21.94 7.60 -38.03
C ALA A 7 20.47 7.74 -37.64
N ASP A 8 19.85 6.58 -37.47
CA ASP A 8 18.56 6.38 -36.82
C ASP A 8 18.72 6.80 -35.35
N SER A 9 18.07 7.91 -34.96
CA SER A 9 17.95 8.28 -33.56
C SER A 9 16.81 7.47 -32.96
N GLU A 10 17.14 6.31 -32.42
CA GLU A 10 16.28 5.54 -31.51
C GLU A 10 16.09 6.37 -30.23
N ASP A 11 15.05 7.20 -30.20
CA ASP A 11 14.54 7.81 -28.98
C ASP A 11 13.95 6.68 -28.10
N ASP A 12 14.82 6.08 -27.28
CA ASP A 12 14.46 5.19 -26.17
C ASP A 12 13.74 6.01 -25.10
N ASP A 13 12.43 6.21 -25.29
CA ASP A 13 11.53 6.76 -24.29
C ASP A 13 11.26 5.66 -23.24
N THR A 14 12.26 5.43 -22.37
CA THR A 14 12.07 4.58 -21.19
C THR A 14 10.98 5.23 -20.32
N GLU A 15 9.79 4.64 -20.32
CA GLU A 15 8.63 5.12 -19.59
C GLU A 15 8.93 5.27 -18.07
N GLU A 16 9.21 6.51 -17.64
CA GLU A 16 9.41 6.87 -16.23
C GLU A 16 8.04 6.98 -15.53
N GLY A 17 7.39 5.83 -15.33
CA GLY A 17 6.17 5.74 -14.53
C GLY A 17 6.42 6.09 -13.05
N PRO A 18 5.39 6.53 -12.29
CA PRO A 18 5.53 6.83 -10.87
C PRO A 18 5.91 5.55 -10.12
N TRP A 19 7.16 5.47 -9.67
CA TRP A 19 7.63 4.33 -8.91
C TRP A 19 6.99 4.29 -7.52
N SER A 20 6.55 3.10 -7.11
CA SER A 20 6.08 2.89 -5.74
C SER A 20 6.52 1.54 -5.17
N ALA A 21 6.68 1.50 -3.85
CA ALA A 21 7.00 0.31 -3.08
C ALA A 21 5.98 0.17 -1.93
N GLU A 22 5.60 -1.07 -1.59
CA GLU A 22 4.74 -1.35 -0.44
C GLU A 22 5.62 -1.65 0.78
N SER A 23 5.31 -1.02 1.92
CA SER A 23 5.95 -1.36 3.19
C SER A 23 5.67 -2.83 3.53
N LYS A 24 6.63 -3.49 4.18
CA LYS A 24 6.49 -4.84 4.75
C LYS A 24 5.87 -4.77 6.13
N ILE A 25 6.00 -3.65 6.83
CA ILE A 25 5.49 -3.46 8.19
C ILE A 25 4.06 -2.93 8.12
N ALA A 26 3.11 -3.74 8.57
CA ALA A 26 1.72 -3.34 8.72
C ALA A 26 1.51 -2.65 10.07
N PRO A 27 0.81 -1.50 10.10
CA PRO A 27 0.31 -0.98 11.36
C PRO A 27 -0.72 -1.97 11.94
N PRO A 28 -0.89 -1.98 13.26
CA PRO A 28 -1.86 -2.85 13.90
C PRO A 28 -3.27 -2.59 13.35
N PRO A 29 -4.14 -3.62 13.28
CA PRO A 29 -5.54 -3.41 12.97
C PRO A 29 -6.18 -2.59 14.09
N LEU A 30 -6.82 -1.48 13.72
CA LEU A 30 -7.40 -0.52 14.66
C LEU A 30 -8.90 -0.41 14.40
N SER A 31 -9.68 -0.39 15.47
CA SER A 31 -11.14 -0.30 15.44
C SER A 31 -11.60 1.06 15.98
N CYS A 32 -12.67 1.61 15.43
CA CYS A 32 -13.24 2.86 15.89
C CYS A 32 -13.96 2.66 17.24
N PRO A 33 -13.62 3.40 18.31
CA PRO A 33 -14.27 3.25 19.61
C PRO A 33 -15.73 3.72 19.62
N LYS A 34 -16.20 4.38 18.54
CA LYS A 34 -17.58 4.86 18.42
C LYS A 34 -18.52 3.87 17.71
N CYS A 35 -18.01 3.10 16.76
CA CYS A 35 -18.85 2.25 15.90
C CYS A 35 -18.22 0.89 15.57
N ASP A 36 -17.11 0.54 16.21
CA ASP A 36 -16.32 -0.70 16.06
C ASP A 36 -15.86 -1.04 14.63
N GLY A 37 -16.08 -0.15 13.66
CA GLY A 37 -15.60 -0.31 12.29
C GLY A 37 -14.10 -0.14 12.18
N LEU A 38 -13.49 -0.80 11.21
CA LEU A 38 -12.05 -0.73 11.02
C LEU A 38 -11.63 0.65 10.54
N LEU A 39 -10.48 1.05 11.05
CA LEU A 39 -9.85 2.30 10.73
C LEU A 39 -8.85 2.13 9.57
N PRO A 40 -8.59 3.20 8.81
CA PRO A 40 -7.52 3.19 7.82
C PRO A 40 -6.20 2.73 8.43
N SER A 41 -5.44 1.91 7.70
CA SER A 41 -4.12 1.38 8.11
C SER A 41 -3.03 2.44 8.01
N ILE A 42 -3.24 3.58 8.67
CA ILE A 42 -2.29 4.70 8.79
C ILE A 42 -2.19 5.12 10.25
N LEU A 43 -1.07 5.73 10.62
CA LEU A 43 -0.90 6.36 11.93
C LEU A 43 -1.02 7.88 11.79
N GLY A 44 -1.26 8.57 12.90
CA GLY A 44 -1.49 10.00 12.95
C GLY A 44 -2.97 10.35 13.06
N GLU A 45 -3.37 11.44 12.41
CA GLU A 45 -4.76 11.92 12.43
C GLU A 45 -5.58 11.24 11.34
N LEU A 46 -6.65 10.57 11.74
CA LEU A 46 -7.51 9.81 10.84
C LEU A 46 -8.98 9.97 11.21
N SER A 47 -9.83 9.92 10.19
CA SER A 47 -11.28 9.97 10.31
C SER A 47 -11.88 8.60 10.01
N CYS A 48 -12.76 8.13 10.88
CA CYS A 48 -13.55 6.93 10.62
C CYS A 48 -14.46 7.15 9.41
N VAL A 49 -14.38 6.27 8.41
CA VAL A 49 -15.20 6.33 7.19
C VAL A 49 -16.68 6.07 7.48
N LEU A 50 -17.00 5.29 8.52
CA LEU A 50 -18.38 4.94 8.86
C LEU A 50 -19.11 6.02 9.67
N CYS A 51 -18.46 6.59 10.69
CA CYS A 51 -19.13 7.50 11.64
C CYS A 51 -18.56 8.92 11.66
N GLY A 52 -17.51 9.20 10.88
CA GLY A 52 -16.85 10.51 10.80
C GLY A 52 -16.05 10.91 12.04
N ALA A 53 -15.91 10.04 13.04
CA ALA A 53 -15.13 10.34 14.24
C ALA A 53 -13.66 10.61 13.88
N ARG A 54 -13.09 11.69 14.41
CA ARG A 54 -11.68 12.05 14.24
C ARG A 54 -10.89 11.49 15.42
N MET A 55 -9.81 10.79 15.12
CA MET A 55 -8.95 10.15 16.10
C MET A 55 -7.49 10.44 15.76
N LYS A 56 -6.66 10.51 16.79
CA LYS A 56 -5.21 10.58 16.66
C LYS A 56 -4.63 9.29 17.21
N ILE A 57 -4.03 8.48 16.33
CA ILE A 57 -3.45 7.19 16.70
C ILE A 57 -1.94 7.30 16.59
N ASP A 58 -1.27 7.01 17.70
CA ASP A 58 0.18 6.98 17.75
C ASP A 58 0.64 5.63 18.29
N HIS A 59 1.60 5.01 17.60
CA HIS A 59 2.13 3.71 17.95
C HIS A 59 3.64 3.70 17.72
N GLU A 60 4.40 4.02 18.77
CA GLU A 60 5.85 4.25 18.71
C GLU A 60 6.61 3.07 18.08
N VAL A 61 6.22 1.83 18.40
CA VAL A 61 6.88 0.63 17.89
C VAL A 61 6.81 0.57 16.36
N THR A 62 5.63 0.81 15.78
CA THR A 62 5.47 0.81 14.33
C THR A 62 6.23 1.95 13.66
N ARG A 63 6.33 3.13 14.32
CA ARG A 63 7.15 4.24 13.80
C ARG A 63 8.63 3.86 13.76
N ARG A 64 9.16 3.30 14.85
CA ARG A 64 10.55 2.82 14.93
C ARG A 64 10.83 1.74 13.89
N ASP A 65 9.89 0.82 13.69
CA ASP A 65 10.00 -0.23 12.68
C ASP A 65 10.04 0.37 11.27
N TRP A 66 9.19 1.37 10.97
CA TRP A 66 9.18 2.08 9.69
C TRP A 66 10.46 2.88 9.43
N GLU A 67 11.07 3.47 10.46
CA GLU A 67 12.37 4.16 10.36
C GLU A 67 13.49 3.18 9.99
N GLY A 68 13.51 2.01 10.65
CA GLY A 68 14.47 0.95 10.39
C GLY A 68 14.19 0.09 9.15
N GLU A 69 13.10 0.36 8.44
CA GLU A 69 12.64 -0.48 7.35
C GLU A 69 13.59 -0.47 6.14
N LYS A 70 13.94 -1.67 5.67
CA LYS A 70 14.75 -1.88 4.46
C LYS A 70 13.88 -2.25 3.27
N LEU A 71 13.86 -1.37 2.27
CA LEU A 71 13.15 -1.57 1.01
C LEU A 71 14.13 -1.62 -0.16
N GLY A 72 13.74 -2.36 -1.21
CA GLY A 72 14.46 -2.36 -2.48
C GLY A 72 13.97 -1.19 -3.33
N CYS A 73 14.91 -0.46 -3.95
CA CYS A 73 14.58 0.55 -4.92
C CYS A 73 13.86 -0.09 -6.13
N PRO A 74 12.69 0.40 -6.55
CA PRO A 74 11.94 -0.17 -7.68
C PRO A 74 12.66 -0.02 -9.03
N LYS A 75 13.59 0.94 -9.17
CA LYS A 75 14.37 1.17 -10.40
C LYS A 75 15.65 0.35 -10.45
N CYS A 76 16.49 0.41 -9.41
CA CYS A 76 17.83 -0.20 -9.41
C CYS A 76 18.00 -1.42 -8.50
N ASN A 77 16.93 -1.88 -7.84
CA ASN A 77 16.90 -3.01 -6.91
C ASN A 77 17.86 -2.94 -5.70
N LYS A 78 18.60 -1.83 -5.51
CA LYS A 78 19.43 -1.65 -4.33
C LYS A 78 18.60 -1.48 -3.07
N LEU A 79 19.07 -2.08 -1.98
CA LEU A 79 18.47 -1.94 -0.67
C LEU A 79 18.80 -0.58 -0.07
N LEU A 80 17.78 0.11 0.43
CA LEU A 80 17.89 1.35 1.18
C LEU A 80 17.08 1.27 2.48
N VAL A 81 17.53 2.03 3.48
CA VAL A 81 16.79 2.23 4.73
C VAL A 81 15.91 3.46 4.54
N VAL A 82 14.61 3.34 4.84
CA VAL A 82 13.65 4.44 4.64
C VAL A 82 13.92 5.61 5.57
N GLY A 83 14.22 5.35 6.84
CA GLY A 83 14.60 6.38 7.83
C GLY A 83 13.46 7.30 8.26
N ILE A 84 12.23 7.05 7.82
CA ILE A 84 11.04 7.87 8.11
C ILE A 84 10.00 7.01 8.80
N GLY A 85 9.50 7.47 9.96
CA GLY A 85 8.50 6.77 10.78
C GLY A 85 7.06 7.05 10.39
N GLU A 86 6.79 7.33 9.11
CA GLU A 86 5.46 7.68 8.59
C GLU A 86 5.21 7.05 7.22
N ARG A 87 3.95 6.68 6.96
CA ARG A 87 3.49 6.08 5.70
C ARG A 87 2.11 6.64 5.34
N PRO A 88 1.81 6.97 4.07
CA PRO A 88 2.72 6.94 2.92
C PRO A 88 3.80 8.03 2.99
N THR A 89 4.95 7.80 2.36
CA THR A 89 6.04 8.78 2.30
C THR A 89 6.85 8.68 1.01
N ASN A 90 7.47 9.78 0.58
CA ASN A 90 8.34 9.80 -0.60
C ASN A 90 9.80 9.62 -0.19
N VAL A 91 10.50 8.72 -0.87
CA VAL A 91 11.90 8.39 -0.59
C VAL A 91 12.72 8.52 -1.87
N ARG A 92 13.90 9.14 -1.77
CA ARG A 92 14.87 9.22 -2.86
C ARG A 92 15.93 8.13 -2.74
N CYS A 93 16.15 7.37 -3.80
CA CYS A 93 17.21 6.36 -3.83
C CYS A 93 18.59 7.03 -3.91
N GLY A 94 19.48 6.79 -2.93
CA GLY A 94 20.84 7.34 -2.95
C GLY A 94 21.76 6.81 -4.07
N SER A 95 21.33 5.82 -4.86
CA SER A 95 22.15 5.23 -5.93
C SER A 95 21.71 5.57 -7.34
N CYS A 96 20.40 5.52 -7.64
CA CYS A 96 19.87 5.88 -8.96
C CYS A 96 19.10 7.20 -8.95
N LEU A 97 19.04 7.87 -7.78
CA LEU A 97 18.41 9.18 -7.58
C LEU A 97 16.91 9.24 -7.92
N CYS A 98 16.26 8.09 -8.15
CA CYS A 98 14.83 8.04 -8.39
C CYS A 98 14.04 8.36 -7.12
N ASP A 99 12.94 9.09 -7.29
CA ASP A 99 11.97 9.38 -6.23
C ASP A 99 10.81 8.40 -6.32
N PHE A 100 10.50 7.72 -5.23
CA PHE A 100 9.41 6.75 -5.22
C PHE A 100 8.58 6.82 -3.94
N GLU A 101 7.30 6.49 -4.06
CA GLU A 101 6.36 6.50 -2.93
C GLU A 101 6.40 5.15 -2.19
N VAL A 102 6.62 5.19 -0.89
CA VAL A 102 6.47 4.05 0.02
C VAL A 102 5.06 4.07 0.61
N LYS A 103 4.22 3.15 0.17
CA LYS A 103 2.83 2.99 0.61
C LYS A 103 2.75 2.19 1.91
N ALA A 104 1.76 2.49 2.75
CA ALA A 104 1.46 1.70 3.93
C ALA A 104 1.05 0.27 3.53
N ASN A 105 1.47 -0.72 4.32
CA ASN A 105 1.04 -2.10 4.13
C ASN A 105 -0.43 -2.23 4.55
N VAL A 106 -1.28 -2.67 3.63
CA VAL A 106 -2.70 -2.93 3.90
C VAL A 106 -2.88 -4.45 4.08
N PRO A 107 -3.12 -4.93 5.32
CA PRO A 107 -3.25 -6.35 5.58
C PRO A 107 -4.43 -6.97 4.80
N LYS A 108 -4.32 -8.26 4.52
CA LYS A 108 -5.42 -9.02 3.89
C LYS A 108 -6.22 -9.73 4.98
N SER A 109 -7.54 -9.55 4.99
CA SER A 109 -8.45 -10.32 5.83
C SER A 109 -8.88 -11.61 5.12
N GLU A 110 -9.18 -12.61 5.94
CA GLU A 110 -9.86 -13.81 5.51
C GLU A 110 -11.31 -13.74 5.97
N ILE A 111 -12.22 -13.91 5.02
CA ILE A 111 -13.66 -13.95 5.28
C ILE A 111 -14.24 -15.24 4.72
N GLN A 112 -15.38 -15.67 5.27
CA GLN A 112 -16.10 -16.83 4.76
C GLN A 112 -17.25 -16.37 3.85
N CYS A 113 -17.36 -16.96 2.66
CA CYS A 113 -18.51 -16.69 1.79
C CYS A 113 -19.79 -17.29 2.39
N PRO A 114 -20.89 -16.53 2.53
CA PRO A 114 -22.15 -17.05 3.08
C PRO A 114 -22.85 -18.06 2.14
N GLY A 115 -22.54 -18.05 0.84
CA GLY A 115 -23.20 -18.92 -0.13
C GLY A 115 -22.54 -20.31 -0.28
N CYS A 116 -21.21 -20.38 -0.28
CA CYS A 116 -20.48 -21.63 -0.50
C CYS A 116 -19.46 -21.96 0.58
N GLU A 117 -19.45 -21.21 1.69
CA GLU A 117 -18.58 -21.39 2.87
C GLU A 117 -17.08 -21.40 2.60
N ARG A 118 -16.65 -21.00 1.39
CA ARG A 118 -15.24 -20.92 1.02
C ARG A 118 -14.58 -19.71 1.69
N ARG A 119 -13.31 -19.86 2.04
CA ARG A 119 -12.46 -18.78 2.58
C ARG A 119 -11.98 -17.89 1.43
N LEU A 120 -12.32 -16.61 1.49
CA LEU A 120 -11.89 -15.57 0.56
C LEU A 120 -10.81 -14.71 1.24
N ARG A 121 -9.73 -14.43 0.51
CA ARG A 121 -8.64 -13.54 0.95
C ARG A 121 -8.76 -12.19 0.26
N LEU A 122 -9.08 -11.14 1.01
CA LEU A 122 -9.35 -9.80 0.47
C LEU A 122 -8.49 -8.75 1.20
N ARG A 123 -8.09 -7.67 0.53
CA ARG A 123 -7.46 -6.52 1.21
C ARG A 123 -8.47 -5.88 2.15
N THR A 124 -8.12 -5.68 3.43
CA THR A 124 -8.97 -4.92 4.35
C THR A 124 -9.09 -3.49 3.85
N ARG A 125 -10.31 -2.95 3.86
CA ARG A 125 -10.54 -1.54 3.55
C ARG A 125 -11.58 -1.03 4.53
N PRO A 126 -11.37 0.15 5.14
CA PRO A 126 -12.36 0.72 6.04
C PRO A 126 -13.66 1.02 5.28
N GLY A 127 -14.80 0.74 5.92
CA GLY A 127 -16.12 1.03 5.36
C GLY A 127 -16.88 -0.22 4.90
N THR A 128 -18.12 -0.02 4.46
CA THR A 128 -18.95 -1.09 3.90
C THR A 128 -18.68 -1.25 2.40
N ARG A 129 -18.59 -2.50 1.94
CA ARG A 129 -18.50 -2.78 0.51
C ARG A 129 -19.20 -4.07 0.13
N ASN A 130 -19.70 -4.10 -1.10
CA ASN A 130 -20.18 -5.30 -1.75
C ASN A 130 -19.00 -6.14 -2.23
N VAL A 131 -19.00 -7.42 -1.84
CA VAL A 131 -18.04 -8.43 -2.26
C VAL A 131 -18.80 -9.51 -2.99
N THR A 132 -18.32 -9.88 -4.18
CA THR A 132 -18.85 -11.02 -4.94
C THR A 132 -17.90 -12.20 -4.78
N CYS A 133 -18.44 -13.36 -4.40
CA CYS A 133 -17.66 -14.59 -4.34
C CYS A 133 -17.33 -15.08 -5.75
N PRO A 134 -16.05 -15.25 -6.13
CA PRO A 134 -15.67 -15.70 -7.47
C PRO A 134 -16.00 -17.18 -7.74
N ALA A 135 -16.46 -17.92 -6.72
CA ALA A 135 -16.68 -19.36 -6.81
C ALA A 135 -18.16 -19.77 -6.83
N CYS A 136 -19.07 -18.87 -6.45
CA CYS A 136 -20.52 -19.13 -6.44
C CYS A 136 -21.36 -17.88 -6.80
N ASP A 137 -20.70 -16.81 -7.23
CA ASP A 137 -21.28 -15.52 -7.65
C ASP A 137 -22.20 -14.85 -6.62
N THR A 138 -22.21 -15.32 -5.39
CA THR A 138 -22.97 -14.73 -4.29
C THR A 138 -22.37 -13.36 -3.93
N GLY A 139 -23.14 -12.31 -4.13
CA GLY A 139 -22.84 -10.97 -3.63
C GLY A 139 -23.30 -10.81 -2.19
N PHE A 140 -22.43 -10.26 -1.34
CA PHE A 140 -22.76 -9.97 0.05
C PHE A 140 -22.04 -8.70 0.51
N GLU A 141 -22.65 -8.01 1.48
CA GLU A 141 -22.04 -6.86 2.14
C GLU A 141 -21.11 -7.32 3.24
N MET A 142 -19.96 -6.65 3.36
CA MET A 142 -19.13 -6.76 4.54
C MET A 142 -18.75 -5.39 5.07
N THR A 143 -18.72 -5.29 6.40
CA THR A 143 -18.18 -4.13 7.10
C THR A 143 -16.72 -4.39 7.35
N GLY A 144 -15.91 -3.57 6.68
CA GLY A 144 -14.47 -3.54 6.78
C GLY A 144 -14.02 -2.90 8.06
#